data_AF-A0A5C2RYP8-F1
#
_entry.id   AF-A0A5C2RYP8-F1
#
_cell.length_a   1.000
_cell.length_b   1.000
_cell.length_c   1.000
_cell.angle_alpha   90.00
_cell.angle_beta   90.00
_cell.angle_gamma   90.00
#
_symmetry.space_group_name_H-M   'P 1'
#
loop_
_entity.id
_entity.type
_entity.pdbx_description
1 polymer ?
#
loop_
_entity_poly.entity_id
_entity_poly.type
_entity_poly.pdbx_seq_one_letter_code
_entity_poly.pdbx_strand_id
1 'polypeptide(L)'
;MSAARSIPVTIDRLRAFPPAPAPNDDPRTVKSNLAQQDVRLCQNVLAYHIAHHPDSRVFGHEQVGGLKLVEITVTPRGALRQTEKETRAPRPDDFEGVTVCELTVQEGMLNVHGTLAGACAVLAIDLATFAPLFALSALTGIDASGFSTSMNIVWHAPAVPGMTLRFVGTTLSFKGRMASARCEVYDKKKGTLVISATHVVAPVQGLPVAGGAAAAKL
;
A
#
# COMPACT_ATOMS: atom_id res chain seq x y z
N MET A 1 -5.76 28.12 26.78
CA MET A 1 -5.72 26.80 26.12
C MET A 1 -6.28 26.97 24.73
N SER A 2 -5.43 27.00 23.70
CA SER A 2 -5.84 27.22 22.31
C SER A 2 -6.42 25.93 21.75
N ALA A 3 -7.67 25.99 21.28
CA ALA A 3 -8.27 24.90 20.52
C ALA A 3 -7.50 24.75 19.20
N ALA A 4 -6.62 23.75 19.14
CA ALA A 4 -5.98 23.35 17.90
C ALA A 4 -7.09 23.01 16.90
N ARG A 5 -7.27 23.85 15.88
CA ARG A 5 -8.17 23.57 14.76
C ARG A 5 -7.68 22.27 14.12
N SER A 6 -8.45 21.20 14.28
CA SER A 6 -8.17 19.92 13.63
C SER A 6 -8.17 20.14 12.13
N ILE A 7 -7.00 20.01 11.50
CA ILE A 7 -6.88 20.03 10.05
C ILE A 7 -7.75 18.87 9.53
N PRO A 8 -8.65 19.10 8.55
CA PRO A 8 -9.49 18.03 8.02
C PRO A 8 -8.65 16.87 7.52
N VAL A 9 -8.84 15.69 8.09
CA VAL A 9 -8.19 14.43 7.71
C VAL A 9 -8.87 13.89 6.45
N THR A 10 -8.75 14.63 5.36
CA THR A 10 -9.46 14.38 4.10
C THR A 10 -8.54 13.74 3.07
N ILE A 11 -9.06 12.75 2.36
CA ILE A 11 -8.34 12.03 1.31
C ILE A 11 -8.18 12.83 0.00
N ASP A 12 -8.61 14.10 -0.03
CA ASP A 12 -8.62 14.92 -1.24
C ASP A 12 -7.22 15.10 -1.85
N ARG A 13 -6.17 15.10 -1.00
CA ARG A 13 -4.78 15.05 -1.45
C ARG A 13 -4.48 13.80 -2.28
N LEU A 14 -4.90 12.63 -1.85
CA LEU A 14 -4.67 11.38 -2.59
C LEU A 14 -5.46 11.37 -3.91
N ARG A 15 -6.66 11.96 -3.92
CA ARG A 15 -7.48 12.10 -5.13
C ARG A 15 -6.85 13.01 -6.19
N ALA A 16 -5.94 13.90 -5.78
CA ALA A 16 -5.21 14.78 -6.69
C ALA A 16 -4.01 14.10 -7.36
N PHE A 17 -3.66 12.86 -6.99
CA PHE A 17 -2.56 12.14 -7.64
C PHE A 17 -2.88 11.78 -9.10
N PRO A 18 -1.86 11.81 -9.97
CA PRO A 18 -2.05 11.50 -11.38
C PRO A 18 -2.54 10.05 -11.56
N PRO A 19 -3.21 9.76 -12.69
CA PRO A 19 -3.54 8.39 -13.08
C PRO A 19 -2.28 7.52 -13.11
N ALA A 20 -2.37 6.32 -12.53
CA ALA A 20 -1.29 5.34 -12.60
C ALA A 20 -1.02 4.91 -14.05
N PRO A 21 0.26 4.76 -14.46
CA PRO A 21 0.61 4.08 -15.70
C PRO A 21 0.48 2.55 -15.56
N ALA A 22 0.66 1.83 -16.68
CA ALA A 22 0.79 0.38 -16.66
C ALA A 22 1.89 -0.06 -15.68
N PRO A 23 1.72 -1.16 -14.91
CA PRO A 23 0.66 -2.17 -15.03
C PRO A 23 -0.61 -1.88 -14.20
N ASN A 24 -0.76 -0.67 -13.65
CA ASN A 24 -1.84 -0.30 -12.73
C ASN A 24 -2.81 0.76 -13.32
N ASP A 25 -2.91 0.88 -14.64
CA ASP A 25 -3.69 1.89 -15.37
C ASP A 25 -5.19 1.55 -15.52
N ASP A 26 -5.56 0.28 -15.36
CA ASP A 26 -6.95 -0.18 -15.48
C ASP A 26 -7.48 -0.79 -14.17
N PRO A 27 -8.45 -0.15 -13.48
CA PRO A 27 -9.03 -0.67 -12.23
C PRO A 27 -9.82 -1.96 -12.43
N ARG A 28 -10.28 -2.28 -13.65
CA ARG A 28 -11.04 -3.51 -13.94
C ARG A 28 -10.18 -4.77 -13.88
N THR A 29 -8.85 -4.61 -13.91
CA THR A 29 -7.90 -5.72 -13.80
C THR A 29 -7.68 -6.19 -12.35
N VAL A 30 -8.20 -5.42 -11.37
CA VAL A 30 -8.08 -5.71 -9.95
C VAL A 30 -9.36 -6.38 -9.46
N LYS A 31 -9.24 -7.59 -8.89
CA LYS A 31 -10.36 -8.24 -8.23
C LYS A 31 -10.68 -7.49 -6.94
N SER A 32 -11.88 -6.90 -6.84
CA SER A 32 -12.21 -6.04 -5.70
C SER A 32 -13.68 -6.07 -5.31
N ASN A 33 -13.95 -5.84 -4.02
CA ASN A 33 -15.29 -5.52 -3.49
C ASN A 33 -15.51 -4.02 -3.26
N LEU A 34 -14.56 -3.16 -3.63
CA LEU A 34 -14.69 -1.70 -3.63
C LEU A 34 -15.26 -1.19 -4.94
N ALA A 35 -15.75 0.05 -4.95
CA ALA A 35 -16.15 0.73 -6.17
C ALA A 35 -14.93 0.96 -7.08
N GLN A 36 -15.13 0.97 -8.41
CA GLN A 36 -14.01 1.11 -9.37
C GLN A 36 -13.21 2.42 -9.18
N GLN A 37 -13.87 3.49 -8.73
CA GLN A 37 -13.19 4.75 -8.43
C GLN A 37 -12.22 4.64 -7.25
N ASP A 38 -12.56 3.82 -6.25
CA ASP A 38 -11.72 3.59 -5.06
C ASP A 38 -10.55 2.67 -5.41
N VAL A 39 -10.79 1.66 -6.26
CA VAL A 39 -9.73 0.82 -6.84
C VAL A 39 -8.74 1.69 -7.61
N ARG A 40 -9.23 2.59 -8.48
CA ARG A 40 -8.38 3.53 -9.22
C ARG A 40 -7.59 4.44 -8.30
N LEU A 41 -8.21 4.94 -7.22
CA LEU A 41 -7.50 5.73 -6.21
C LEU A 41 -6.34 4.93 -5.59
N CYS A 42 -6.57 3.67 -5.19
CA CYS A 42 -5.49 2.83 -4.67
C CYS A 42 -4.35 2.62 -5.68
N GLN A 43 -4.68 2.42 -6.96
CA GLN A 43 -3.67 2.31 -8.03
C GLN A 43 -2.86 3.59 -8.20
N ASN A 44 -3.52 4.75 -8.27
CA ASN A 44 -2.86 6.06 -8.37
C ASN A 44 -1.93 6.32 -7.19
N VAL A 45 -2.39 6.03 -5.98
CA VAL A 45 -1.58 6.19 -4.75
C VAL A 45 -0.37 5.26 -4.76
N LEU A 46 -0.55 4.00 -5.14
CA LEU A 46 0.57 3.05 -5.25
C LEU A 46 1.60 3.53 -6.27
N ALA A 47 1.15 3.93 -7.47
CA ALA A 47 2.01 4.45 -8.53
C ALA A 47 2.77 5.71 -8.08
N TYR A 48 2.11 6.63 -7.39
CA TYR A 48 2.74 7.84 -6.85
C TYR A 48 3.88 7.50 -5.87
N HIS A 49 3.69 6.55 -4.94
CA HIS A 49 4.73 6.18 -3.96
C HIS A 49 5.88 5.36 -4.57
N ILE A 50 5.66 4.75 -5.73
CA ILE A 50 6.71 4.14 -6.55
C ILE A 50 7.48 5.20 -7.35
N ALA A 51 6.98 6.45 -7.42
CA ALA A 51 7.37 7.45 -8.41
C ALA A 51 7.20 6.93 -9.85
N HIS A 52 6.12 6.20 -10.11
CA HIS A 52 5.90 5.57 -11.41
C HIS A 52 5.41 6.58 -12.45
N HIS A 53 6.34 7.15 -13.19
CA HIS A 53 6.09 7.99 -14.37
C HIS A 53 7.22 7.80 -15.42
N PRO A 54 6.99 8.13 -16.71
CA PRO A 54 7.87 7.73 -17.82
C PRO A 54 9.35 8.13 -17.71
N ASP A 55 9.64 9.25 -17.03
CA ASP A 55 10.99 9.79 -16.89
C ASP A 55 11.59 9.58 -15.49
N SER A 56 10.95 8.78 -14.64
CA SER A 56 11.42 8.59 -13.26
C SER A 56 12.75 7.84 -13.24
N ARG A 57 13.68 8.35 -12.42
CA ARG A 57 14.95 7.69 -12.10
C ARG A 57 15.07 7.44 -10.60
N VAL A 58 13.95 7.52 -9.88
CA VAL A 58 13.92 7.23 -8.46
C VAL A 58 14.15 5.74 -8.28
N PHE A 59 14.98 5.38 -7.30
CA PHE A 59 15.25 3.98 -6.93
C PHE A 59 13.97 3.14 -6.79
N GLY A 60 12.90 3.73 -6.24
CA GLY A 60 11.56 3.15 -6.18
C GLY A 60 11.05 2.69 -7.54
N HIS A 61 11.06 3.56 -8.54
CA HIS A 61 10.58 3.23 -9.87
C HIS A 61 11.43 2.15 -10.54
N GLU A 62 12.76 2.29 -10.48
CA GLU A 62 13.68 1.36 -11.12
C GLU A 62 13.53 -0.08 -10.60
N GLN A 63 13.35 -0.24 -9.29
CA GLN A 63 13.34 -1.57 -8.67
C GLN A 63 11.93 -2.19 -8.57
N VAL A 64 10.89 -1.37 -8.38
CA VAL A 64 9.52 -1.87 -8.14
C VAL A 64 8.47 -1.25 -9.05
N GLY A 65 8.86 -0.63 -10.17
CA GLY A 65 7.94 -0.15 -11.21
C GLY A 65 7.01 -1.23 -11.76
N GLY A 66 7.46 -2.50 -11.75
CA GLY A 66 6.65 -3.65 -12.14
C GLY A 66 5.67 -4.15 -11.09
N LEU A 67 5.57 -3.52 -9.91
CA LEU A 67 4.68 -3.95 -8.83
C LEU A 67 3.22 -3.71 -9.23
N LYS A 68 2.45 -4.78 -9.34
CA LYS A 68 1.07 -4.76 -9.81
C LYS A 68 0.09 -5.04 -8.68
N LEU A 69 -0.87 -4.16 -8.44
CA LEU A 69 -2.01 -4.43 -7.57
C LEU A 69 -3.01 -5.33 -8.31
N VAL A 70 -3.34 -6.49 -7.75
CA VAL A 70 -4.20 -7.50 -8.41
C VAL A 70 -5.47 -7.83 -7.64
N GLU A 71 -5.49 -7.57 -6.33
CA GLU A 71 -6.66 -7.86 -5.48
C GLU A 71 -6.77 -6.82 -4.36
N ILE A 72 -8.00 -6.41 -4.06
CA ILE A 72 -8.35 -5.59 -2.90
C ILE A 72 -9.58 -6.21 -2.25
N THR A 73 -9.60 -6.35 -0.95
CA THR A 73 -10.77 -6.80 -0.22
C THR A 73 -10.87 -6.03 1.09
N VAL A 74 -12.01 -5.43 1.35
CA VAL A 74 -12.28 -4.76 2.62
C VAL A 74 -13.47 -5.41 3.30
N THR A 75 -13.29 -5.94 4.50
CA THR A 75 -14.32 -6.63 5.27
C THR A 75 -14.54 -5.96 6.62
N PRO A 76 -15.78 -5.85 7.13
CA PRO A 76 -16.01 -5.34 8.50
C PRO A 76 -15.32 -6.23 9.55
N ARG A 77 -14.69 -5.62 10.57
CA ARG A 77 -14.17 -6.33 11.74
C ARG A 77 -15.29 -6.56 12.75
N GLY A 78 -15.60 -7.84 13.00
CA GLY A 78 -16.56 -8.28 14.01
C GLY A 78 -18.02 -7.97 13.68
N ALA A 79 -18.93 -8.60 14.43
CA ALA A 79 -20.34 -8.22 14.46
C ALA A 79 -20.47 -6.91 15.25
N LEU A 80 -20.32 -5.77 14.57
CA LEU A 80 -20.70 -4.48 15.14
C LEU A 80 -22.13 -4.60 15.68
N ARG A 81 -22.33 -4.38 16.99
CA ARG A 81 -23.67 -4.33 17.60
C ARG A 81 -24.48 -3.30 16.79
N GLN A 82 -25.54 -3.76 16.13
CA GLN A 82 -26.36 -2.95 15.23
C GLN A 82 -26.83 -1.63 15.87
N THR A 83 -26.96 -1.60 17.20
CA THR A 83 -27.47 -0.47 17.99
C THR A 83 -26.57 0.76 18.06
N GLU A 84 -25.28 0.68 17.74
CA GLU A 84 -24.36 1.84 17.74
C GLU A 84 -24.03 2.37 16.33
N LYS A 85 -24.55 1.73 15.28
CA LYS A 85 -24.08 1.91 13.91
C LYS A 85 -24.67 3.12 13.19
N GLU A 86 -25.81 3.64 13.65
CA GLU A 86 -26.59 4.63 12.88
C GLU A 86 -26.13 6.08 13.06
N THR A 87 -25.26 6.38 14.03
CA THR A 87 -24.93 7.79 14.36
C THR A 87 -23.46 8.18 14.18
N ARG A 88 -22.52 7.23 13.98
CA ARG A 88 -21.09 7.57 13.80
C ARG A 88 -20.56 7.19 12.42
N ALA A 89 -19.71 8.07 11.87
CA ALA A 89 -18.98 7.81 10.64
C ALA A 89 -18.12 6.53 10.74
N PRO A 90 -17.98 5.76 9.64
CA PRO A 90 -17.14 4.56 9.61
C PRO A 90 -15.68 4.92 9.91
N ARG A 91 -15.04 4.16 10.81
CA ARG A 91 -13.61 4.31 11.11
C ARG A 91 -12.82 3.21 10.42
N PRO A 92 -11.56 3.46 10.02
CA PRO A 92 -10.68 2.43 9.47
C PRO A 92 -10.61 1.15 10.28
N ASP A 93 -10.49 1.25 11.61
CA ASP A 93 -10.41 0.10 12.51
C ASP A 93 -11.71 -0.73 12.60
N ASP A 94 -12.83 -0.22 12.07
CA ASP A 94 -14.06 -0.99 11.92
C ASP A 94 -13.96 -2.01 10.75
N PHE A 95 -12.84 -2.02 9.99
CA PHE A 95 -12.62 -2.85 8.82
C PHE A 95 -11.22 -3.49 8.78
N GLU A 96 -11.12 -4.63 8.10
CA GLU A 96 -9.89 -5.28 7.68
C GLU A 96 -9.70 -5.05 6.18
N GLY A 97 -8.57 -4.44 5.82
CA GLY A 97 -8.16 -4.31 4.44
C GLY A 97 -7.16 -5.40 4.10
N VAL A 98 -7.38 -6.10 3.00
CA VAL A 98 -6.45 -7.06 2.41
C VAL A 98 -6.18 -6.63 0.99
N THR A 99 -4.91 -6.58 0.61
CA THR A 99 -4.51 -6.30 -0.78
C THR A 99 -3.48 -7.30 -1.22
N VAL A 100 -3.47 -7.59 -2.52
CA VAL A 100 -2.42 -8.41 -3.11
C VAL A 100 -1.72 -7.66 -4.21
N CYS A 101 -0.40 -7.60 -4.08
CA CYS A 101 0.49 -7.12 -5.13
C CYS A 101 1.32 -8.27 -5.71
N GLU A 102 1.69 -8.17 -6.98
CA GLU A 102 2.58 -9.12 -7.65
C GLU A 102 3.78 -8.41 -8.25
N LEU A 103 4.96 -9.02 -8.13
CA LEU A 103 6.21 -8.52 -8.72
C LEU A 103 7.07 -9.69 -9.15
N THR A 104 7.61 -9.63 -10.37
CA THR A 104 8.59 -10.62 -10.85
C THR A 104 9.99 -10.16 -10.50
N VAL A 105 10.79 -11.04 -9.88
CA VAL A 105 12.18 -10.77 -9.54
C VAL A 105 13.00 -10.63 -10.81
N GLN A 106 13.70 -9.50 -10.95
CA GLN A 106 14.54 -9.18 -12.09
C GLN A 106 16.02 -9.15 -11.69
N GLU A 107 16.91 -9.21 -12.67
CA GLU A 107 18.37 -9.23 -12.46
C GLU A 107 18.87 -8.02 -11.65
N GLY A 108 18.33 -6.82 -11.91
CA GLY A 108 18.70 -5.59 -11.20
C GLY A 108 18.34 -5.59 -9.70
N MET A 109 17.50 -6.54 -9.27
CA MET A 109 17.05 -6.64 -7.88
C MET A 109 17.89 -7.61 -7.03
N LEU A 110 18.92 -8.23 -7.62
CA LEU A 110 19.68 -9.29 -6.96
C LEU A 110 20.80 -8.76 -6.09
N ASN A 111 21.14 -9.54 -5.07
CA ASN A 111 22.39 -9.41 -4.32
C ASN A 111 23.51 -10.23 -4.99
N VAL A 112 24.71 -10.18 -4.40
CA VAL A 112 25.90 -10.92 -4.84
C VAL A 112 25.74 -12.46 -4.84
N HIS A 113 24.68 -12.98 -4.23
CA HIS A 113 24.37 -14.41 -4.20
C HIS A 113 23.33 -14.82 -5.27
N GLY A 114 22.94 -13.92 -6.18
CA GLY A 114 21.95 -14.21 -7.22
C GLY A 114 20.53 -14.39 -6.70
N THR A 115 20.22 -13.82 -5.53
CA THR A 115 18.89 -13.85 -4.92
C THR A 115 18.39 -12.44 -4.66
N LEU A 116 17.08 -12.25 -4.49
CA LEU A 116 16.47 -10.96 -4.23
C LEU A 116 17.18 -10.24 -3.07
N ALA A 117 17.73 -9.07 -3.36
CA ALA A 117 18.41 -8.25 -2.37
C ALA A 117 17.42 -7.83 -1.28
N GLY A 118 17.86 -7.90 -0.02
CA GLY A 118 17.02 -7.58 1.13
C GLY A 118 16.39 -6.18 1.02
N ALA A 119 17.17 -5.19 0.57
CA ALA A 119 16.68 -3.82 0.38
C ALA A 119 15.56 -3.72 -0.67
N CYS A 120 15.64 -4.47 -1.78
CA CYS A 120 14.59 -4.49 -2.79
C CYS A 120 13.31 -5.15 -2.26
N ALA A 121 13.45 -6.25 -1.50
CA ALA A 121 12.30 -6.88 -0.86
C ALA A 121 11.64 -5.97 0.18
N VAL A 122 12.43 -5.29 1.02
CA VAL A 122 11.92 -4.35 2.03
C VAL A 122 11.12 -3.23 1.37
N LEU A 123 11.62 -2.64 0.27
CA LEU A 123 10.90 -1.62 -0.48
C LEU A 123 9.55 -2.12 -1.02
N ALA A 124 9.51 -3.32 -1.60
CA ALA A 124 8.26 -3.91 -2.08
C ALA A 124 7.28 -4.22 -0.91
N ILE A 125 7.79 -4.69 0.23
CA ILE A 125 7.00 -4.95 1.45
C ILE A 125 6.44 -3.65 2.03
N ASP A 126 7.23 -2.57 2.04
CA ASP A 126 6.78 -1.24 2.48
C ASP A 126 5.53 -0.81 1.70
N LEU A 127 5.61 -0.84 0.37
CA LEU A 127 4.47 -0.53 -0.51
C LEU A 127 3.30 -1.50 -0.31
N ALA A 128 3.56 -2.80 -0.21
CA ALA A 128 2.52 -3.82 -0.03
C ALA A 128 1.82 -3.75 1.33
N THR A 129 2.46 -3.20 2.36
CA THR A 129 1.86 -2.98 3.68
C THR A 129 1.11 -1.65 3.79
N PHE A 130 1.48 -0.65 2.97
CA PHE A 130 0.71 0.57 2.79
C PHE A 130 -0.56 0.36 1.95
N ALA A 131 -0.50 -0.46 0.90
CA ALA A 131 -1.64 -0.74 0.01
C ALA A 131 -2.97 -1.06 0.73
N PRO A 132 -3.03 -1.95 1.74
CA PRO A 132 -4.29 -2.25 2.43
C PRO A 132 -4.74 -1.10 3.34
N LEU A 133 -3.82 -0.24 3.81
CA LEU A 133 -4.17 0.98 4.54
C LEU A 133 -4.83 2.00 3.60
N PHE A 134 -4.33 2.15 2.37
CA PHE A 134 -4.96 3.02 1.37
C PHE A 134 -6.33 2.52 0.90
N ALA A 135 -6.56 1.21 0.89
CA ALA A 135 -7.90 0.66 0.67
C ALA A 135 -8.88 1.11 1.78
N LEU A 136 -8.45 1.12 3.05
CA LEU A 136 -9.24 1.66 4.14
C LEU A 136 -9.41 3.18 4.03
N SER A 137 -8.39 3.90 3.59
CA SER A 137 -8.49 5.34 3.33
C SER A 137 -9.55 5.64 2.27
N ALA A 138 -9.54 4.91 1.16
CA ALA A 138 -10.52 5.10 0.09
C ALA A 138 -11.97 4.90 0.59
N LEU A 139 -12.19 3.88 1.42
CA LEU A 139 -13.50 3.59 2.01
C LEU A 139 -13.97 4.62 3.06
N THR A 140 -13.06 5.07 3.92
CA THR A 140 -13.41 5.85 5.13
C THR A 140 -13.19 7.36 4.96
N GLY A 141 -12.48 7.77 3.91
CA GLY A 141 -12.05 9.15 3.69
C GLY A 141 -10.87 9.59 4.57
N ILE A 142 -10.30 8.70 5.40
CA ILE A 142 -9.20 9.00 6.32
C ILE A 142 -7.86 8.68 5.66
N ASP A 143 -7.04 9.70 5.42
CA ASP A 143 -5.72 9.54 4.80
C ASP A 143 -4.74 8.76 5.69
N ALA A 144 -4.22 7.64 5.17
CA ALA A 144 -3.19 6.81 5.79
C ALA A 144 -1.77 7.18 5.37
N SER A 145 -1.60 8.17 4.48
CA SER A 145 -0.29 8.59 4.01
C SER A 145 0.57 9.07 5.16
N GLY A 146 1.83 8.65 5.16
CA GLY A 146 2.71 8.87 6.29
C GLY A 146 4.08 8.26 6.06
N PHE A 147 4.76 7.92 7.15
CA PHE A 147 6.08 7.31 7.08
C PHE A 147 6.18 6.06 7.95
N SER A 148 7.05 5.17 7.51
CA SER A 148 7.42 3.92 8.17
C SER A 148 8.17 4.23 9.47
N THR A 149 7.69 3.70 10.59
CA THR A 149 8.32 3.89 11.91
C THR A 149 9.11 2.66 12.38
N SER A 150 8.62 1.47 12.07
CA SER A 150 9.30 0.21 12.38
C SER A 150 8.80 -0.91 11.51
N MET A 151 9.70 -1.81 11.13
CA MET A 151 9.37 -3.00 10.36
C MET A 151 10.16 -4.19 10.92
N ASN A 152 9.47 -5.30 11.16
CA ASN A 152 10.08 -6.57 11.54
C ASN A 152 9.88 -7.56 10.39
N ILE A 153 10.95 -8.23 9.96
CA ILE A 153 10.97 -9.08 8.76
C ILE A 153 11.63 -10.42 9.11
N VAL A 154 10.99 -11.51 8.68
CA VAL A 154 11.50 -12.87 8.77
C VAL A 154 11.64 -13.45 7.37
N TRP A 155 12.84 -13.94 7.04
CA TRP A 155 13.17 -14.57 5.76
C TRP A 155 13.05 -16.08 5.89
N HIS A 156 12.20 -16.70 5.08
CA HIS A 156 11.93 -18.14 5.13
C HIS A 156 12.59 -18.89 3.98
N ALA A 157 12.69 -18.27 2.80
CA ALA A 157 13.29 -18.86 1.61
C ALA A 157 13.91 -17.77 0.70
N PRO A 158 14.89 -18.11 -0.16
CA PRO A 158 15.39 -17.19 -1.17
C PRO A 158 14.39 -17.03 -2.31
N ALA A 159 14.33 -15.82 -2.89
CA ALA A 159 13.67 -15.57 -4.17
C ALA A 159 14.72 -15.37 -5.27
N VAL A 160 14.55 -16.04 -6.40
CA VAL A 160 15.51 -16.03 -7.53
C VAL A 160 14.90 -15.34 -8.76
N PRO A 161 15.72 -14.92 -9.74
CA PRO A 161 15.23 -14.31 -10.99
C PRO A 161 14.11 -15.09 -11.66
N GLY A 162 13.13 -14.37 -12.21
CA GLY A 162 11.98 -14.94 -12.89
C GLY A 162 10.88 -15.48 -11.97
N MET A 163 11.11 -15.57 -10.65
CA MET A 163 10.02 -15.86 -9.71
C MET A 163 9.05 -14.69 -9.64
N THR A 164 7.75 -14.96 -9.77
CA THR A 164 6.71 -14.00 -9.42
C THR A 164 6.36 -14.15 -7.95
N LEU A 165 6.60 -13.08 -7.19
CA LEU A 165 6.25 -12.98 -5.78
C LEU A 165 4.86 -12.39 -5.63
N ARG A 166 4.06 -12.98 -4.73
CA ARG A 166 2.71 -12.53 -4.35
C ARG A 166 2.76 -11.96 -2.94
N PHE A 167 2.61 -10.66 -2.80
CA PHE A 167 2.65 -9.91 -1.54
C PHE A 167 1.23 -9.74 -1.02
N VAL A 168 0.90 -10.40 0.09
CA VAL A 168 -0.42 -10.32 0.73
C VAL A 168 -0.34 -9.37 1.91
N GLY A 169 -0.74 -8.12 1.69
CA GLY A 169 -0.85 -7.10 2.72
C GLY A 169 -2.17 -7.21 3.47
N THR A 170 -2.14 -7.16 4.80
CA THR A 170 -3.34 -7.16 5.65
C THR A 170 -3.22 -6.08 6.72
N THR A 171 -4.24 -5.23 6.87
CA THR A 171 -4.27 -4.28 7.99
C THR A 171 -4.38 -5.02 9.32
N LEU A 172 -3.73 -4.53 10.36
CA LEU A 172 -3.82 -5.06 11.72
C LEU A 172 -4.53 -4.08 12.65
N SER A 173 -4.19 -2.80 12.57
CA SER A 173 -4.86 -1.73 13.30
C SER A 173 -4.71 -0.40 12.58
N PHE A 174 -5.66 0.51 12.77
CA PHE A 174 -5.53 1.89 12.30
C PHE A 174 -6.21 2.83 13.28
N LYS A 175 -5.40 3.34 14.24
CA LYS A 175 -5.88 4.11 15.39
C LYS A 175 -5.11 5.41 15.56
N GLY A 176 -5.78 6.53 15.28
CA GLY A 176 -5.31 7.87 15.60
C GLY A 176 -4.01 8.23 14.89
N ARG A 177 -2.87 8.04 15.57
CA ARG A 177 -1.53 8.45 15.12
C ARG A 177 -0.69 7.31 14.54
N MET A 178 -1.14 6.06 14.68
CA MET A 178 -0.38 4.90 14.20
C MET A 178 -1.33 3.94 13.47
N ALA A 179 -0.80 3.33 12.42
CA ALA A 179 -1.40 2.21 11.74
C ALA A 179 -0.39 1.06 11.69
N SER A 180 -0.90 -0.17 11.61
CA SER A 180 -0.06 -1.33 11.43
C SER A 180 -0.66 -2.28 10.41
N ALA A 181 0.22 -2.94 9.67
CA ALA A 181 -0.12 -3.95 8.69
C ALA A 181 0.90 -5.09 8.74
N ARG A 182 0.50 -6.26 8.26
CA ARG A 182 1.39 -7.38 7.99
C ARG A 182 1.48 -7.62 6.49
N CYS A 183 2.57 -8.21 6.05
CA CYS A 183 2.72 -8.71 4.69
C CYS A 183 3.31 -10.12 4.73
N GLU A 184 2.69 -11.02 3.98
CA GLU A 184 3.23 -12.35 3.71
C GLU A 184 3.52 -12.46 2.21
N VAL A 185 4.76 -12.82 1.88
CA VAL A 185 5.25 -12.89 0.50
C VAL A 185 5.40 -14.36 0.12
N TYR A 186 4.73 -14.76 -0.96
CA TYR A 186 4.72 -16.13 -1.45
C TYR A 186 5.34 -16.23 -2.83
N ASP A 187 5.99 -17.36 -3.13
CA ASP A 187 6.21 -17.79 -4.52
C ASP A 187 4.84 -18.10 -5.13
N LYS A 188 4.42 -17.33 -6.15
CA LYS A 188 3.11 -17.51 -6.79
C LYS A 188 2.94 -18.91 -7.40
N LYS A 189 4.02 -19.51 -7.91
CA LYS A 189 3.97 -20.82 -8.57
C LYS A 189 3.92 -21.97 -7.57
N LYS A 190 4.72 -21.89 -6.49
CA LYS A 190 4.85 -22.98 -5.50
C LYS A 190 3.94 -22.83 -4.29
N GLY A 191 3.42 -21.63 -4.02
CA GLY A 191 2.69 -21.31 -2.80
C GLY A 191 3.57 -21.28 -1.54
N THR A 192 4.90 -21.36 -1.70
CA THR A 192 5.84 -21.36 -0.57
C THR A 192 5.96 -19.96 0.03
N LEU A 193 5.89 -19.84 1.35
CA LEU A 193 6.16 -18.61 2.07
C LEU A 193 7.65 -18.26 1.97
N VAL A 194 7.95 -17.05 1.50
CA VAL A 194 9.30 -16.54 1.25
C VAL A 194 9.67 -15.54 2.35
N ILE A 195 8.77 -14.62 2.68
CA ILE A 195 9.01 -13.54 3.66
C ILE A 195 7.74 -13.31 4.47
N SER A 196 7.88 -13.03 5.76
CA SER A 196 6.80 -12.46 6.59
C SER A 196 7.27 -11.14 7.19
N ALA A 197 6.39 -10.16 7.26
CA ALA A 197 6.70 -8.87 7.84
C ALA A 197 5.54 -8.27 8.64
N THR A 198 5.86 -7.51 9.67
CA THR A 198 4.95 -6.56 10.32
C THR A 198 5.52 -5.16 10.19
N HIS A 199 4.65 -4.18 9.89
CA HIS A 199 5.03 -2.82 9.61
C HIS A 199 4.14 -1.87 10.42
N VAL A 200 4.76 -0.92 11.11
CA VAL A 200 4.09 0.16 11.83
C VAL A 200 4.39 1.49 11.14
N VAL A 201 3.32 2.20 10.82
CA VAL A 201 3.31 3.47 10.08
C VAL A 201 2.76 4.56 10.98
N ALA A 202 3.31 5.77 10.85
CA ALA A 202 2.73 6.99 11.42
C ALA A 202 2.10 7.83 10.29
N PRO A 203 0.76 7.85 10.16
CA PRO A 203 0.07 8.75 9.23
C PRO A 203 0.40 10.20 9.56
N VAL A 204 0.75 10.99 8.53
CA VAL A 204 1.02 12.42 8.68
C VAL A 204 -0.20 13.21 8.26
N GLN A 205 -0.78 13.91 9.22
CA GLN A 205 -1.94 14.75 8.99
C GLN A 205 -1.52 16.08 8.36
N GLY A 206 -2.24 16.51 7.30
CA GLY A 206 -2.10 17.85 6.74
C GLY A 206 -0.84 18.09 5.90
N LEU A 207 -0.22 17.05 5.34
CA LEU A 207 0.84 17.24 4.36
C LEU A 207 0.30 18.02 3.14
N PRO A 208 0.97 19.08 2.68
CA PRO A 208 0.57 19.77 1.46
C PRO A 208 0.65 18.83 0.25
N VAL A 209 -0.25 19.05 -0.71
CA VAL A 209 -0.11 18.47 -2.05
C VAL A 209 1.16 19.08 -2.64
N ALA A 210 2.20 18.28 -2.91
CA ALA A 210 3.27 18.75 -3.77
C ALA A 210 2.63 19.01 -5.14
N GLY A 211 2.44 20.29 -5.47
CA GLY A 211 1.74 20.68 -6.71
C GLY A 211 2.32 19.95 -7.92
N GLY A 212 1.47 19.61 -8.88
CA GLY A 212 1.75 18.67 -9.97
C GLY A 212 2.99 18.93 -10.84
N ALA A 213 3.68 20.06 -10.68
CA ALA A 213 4.97 20.34 -11.32
C ALA A 213 6.19 19.82 -10.52
N ALA A 214 6.07 19.62 -9.20
CA ALA A 214 7.13 19.06 -8.36
C ALA A 214 7.07 17.53 -8.30
N ALA A 215 5.86 16.95 -8.31
CA ALA A 215 5.67 15.50 -8.43
C ALA A 215 6.06 14.95 -9.82
N ALA A 216 6.04 15.78 -10.86
CA ALA A 216 6.53 15.43 -12.19
C ALA A 216 8.06 15.56 -12.35
N LYS A 217 8.78 15.97 -11.29
CA LYS A 217 10.24 16.19 -11.27
C LYS A 217 11.01 15.30 -10.29
N LEU A 218 10.32 14.44 -9.54
CA LEU A 218 10.91 13.40 -8.70
C LEU A 218 10.81 12.07 -9.44
#